data_AF-A0A2E3ZTN3-F1
#
_entry.id   AF-A0A2E3ZTN3-F1
#
_cell.length_a   1.000
_cell.length_b   1.000
_cell.length_c   1.000
_cell.angle_alpha   90.00
_cell.angle_beta   90.00
_cell.angle_gamma   90.00
#
_symmetry.space_group_name_H-M   'P 1'
#
loop_
_entity.id
_entity.type
_entity.pdbx_description
1 polymer ?
#
loop_
_entity_poly.entity_id
_entity_poly.type
_entity_poly.pdbx_seq_one_letter_code
_entity_poly.pdbx_strand_id
1 'polypeptide(L)'
;MNDVFTIKEFEKKNRKKNHVIFICDHASNYIPKKYNLLGLKKSDAFSHIAYDIGAKDFCIELTKHINQSCYLSNFSRLLIDPNRPENSKELILSTSDNIKIPRNEEIGFKERNYRLKTFHQKYHFNLKKFINEKKKKI
;
A
#
# COMPACT_ATOMS: atom_id res chain seq x y z
N MET A 1 10.21 11.55 7.04
CA MET A 1 9.68 10.81 5.86
C MET A 1 8.67 9.82 6.40
N ASN A 2 7.39 9.94 6.04
CA ASN A 2 6.39 8.96 6.51
C ASN A 2 6.77 7.58 5.95
N ASP A 3 6.73 6.56 6.81
CA ASP A 3 7.05 5.21 6.38
C ASP A 3 6.03 4.71 5.34
N VAL A 4 6.43 3.74 4.50
CA VAL A 4 5.62 3.28 3.36
C VAL A 4 4.50 2.33 3.75
N PHE A 5 4.42 2.00 5.05
CA PHE A 5 3.40 1.13 5.61
C PHE A 5 3.09 1.50 7.06
N THR A 6 2.04 0.90 7.63
CA THR A 6 1.69 0.97 9.05
C THR A 6 1.24 -0.39 9.54
N ILE A 7 1.74 -0.79 10.71
CA ILE A 7 1.30 -1.99 11.43
C ILE A 7 0.34 -1.56 12.55
N LYS A 8 -0.76 -2.28 12.73
CA LYS A 8 -1.59 -2.23 13.93
C LYS A 8 -1.70 -3.63 14.51
N GLU A 9 -1.52 -3.76 15.82
CA GLU A 9 -1.62 -5.02 16.55
C GLU A 9 -2.65 -4.88 17.67
N PHE A 10 -3.60 -5.81 17.73
CA PHE A 10 -4.66 -5.84 18.73
C PHE A 10 -4.64 -7.14 19.56
N GLU A 11 -3.50 -7.80 19.62
CA GLU A 11 -3.35 -9.09 20.31
C GLU A 11 -3.54 -8.97 21.83
N LYS A 12 -4.29 -9.90 22.42
CA LYS A 12 -4.36 -10.09 23.87
C LYS A 12 -3.25 -11.02 24.33
N LYS A 13 -2.58 -10.68 25.45
CA LYS A 13 -1.64 -11.59 26.14
C LYS A 13 -2.36 -12.93 26.38
N ASN A 14 -1.73 -14.05 25.98
CA ASN A 14 -2.15 -15.45 26.21
C ASN A 14 -3.08 -16.13 25.18
N ARG A 15 -3.21 -15.66 23.93
CA ARG A 15 -4.00 -16.38 22.92
C ARG A 15 -3.19 -17.49 22.22
N LYS A 16 -3.49 -18.76 22.50
CA LYS A 16 -3.01 -19.95 21.75
C LYS A 16 -3.80 -20.19 20.45
N LYS A 17 -3.80 -19.25 19.50
CA LYS A 17 -4.41 -19.48 18.17
C LYS A 17 -3.51 -18.97 17.04
N ASN A 18 -3.64 -19.58 15.86
CA ASN A 18 -2.98 -19.16 14.63
C ASN A 18 -3.04 -17.64 14.46
N HIS A 19 -1.89 -17.03 14.19
CA HIS A 19 -1.78 -15.60 13.93
C HIS A 19 -2.21 -15.31 12.49
N VAL A 20 -3.18 -14.41 12.32
CA VAL A 20 -3.66 -13.96 11.01
C VAL A 20 -3.21 -12.52 10.81
N ILE A 21 -2.64 -12.24 9.64
CA ILE A 21 -2.23 -10.89 9.25
C ILE A 21 -3.18 -10.42 8.15
N PHE A 22 -3.88 -9.32 8.39
CA PHE A 22 -4.70 -8.65 7.38
C PHE A 22 -3.84 -7.66 6.61
N ILE A 23 -3.85 -7.74 5.28
CA ILE A 23 -3.06 -6.85 4.41
C ILE A 23 -4.04 -5.95 3.66
N CYS A 24 -3.79 -4.64 3.68
CA CYS A 24 -4.52 -3.67 2.88
C CYS A 24 -3.53 -2.88 2.03
N ASP A 25 -3.28 -3.40 0.83
CA ASP A 25 -2.34 -2.85 -0.14
C ASP A 25 -2.76 -1.47 -0.66
N HIS A 26 -4.06 -1.21 -0.75
CA HIS A 26 -4.64 0.02 -1.29
C HIS A 26 -5.27 0.89 -0.18
N ALA A 27 -4.64 0.96 0.98
CA ALA A 27 -5.16 1.63 2.18
C ALA A 27 -5.07 3.17 2.18
N SER A 28 -4.36 3.78 1.23
CA SER A 28 -4.08 5.22 1.26
C SER A 28 -4.02 5.80 -0.15
N ASN A 29 -4.54 7.02 -0.33
CA ASN A 29 -4.35 7.81 -1.54
C ASN A 29 -3.15 8.76 -1.47
N TYR A 30 -2.27 8.60 -0.48
CA TYR A 30 -1.16 9.54 -0.29
C TYR A 30 -0.19 9.49 -1.47
N ILE A 31 0.05 10.66 -2.06
CA ILE A 31 1.03 10.89 -3.12
C ILE A 31 2.03 11.94 -2.59
N PRO A 32 3.35 11.64 -2.54
CA PRO A 32 4.35 12.60 -2.06
C PRO A 32 4.30 13.92 -2.83
N LYS A 33 4.45 15.05 -2.13
CA LYS A 33 4.32 16.41 -2.71
C LYS A 33 5.13 16.61 -4.00
N LYS A 34 6.34 16.03 -4.11
CA LYS A 34 7.19 16.11 -5.31
C LYS A 34 6.51 15.61 -6.59
N TYR A 35 5.52 14.72 -6.46
CA TYR A 35 4.75 14.20 -7.57
C TYR A 35 3.57 15.07 -7.97
N ASN A 36 3.23 16.13 -7.22
CA ASN A 36 2.14 17.06 -7.53
C ASN A 36 0.85 16.33 -7.97
N LEU A 37 0.36 15.41 -7.12
CA LEU A 37 -0.80 14.54 -7.40
C LEU A 37 -0.72 13.76 -8.72
N LEU A 38 0.48 13.46 -9.21
CA LEU A 38 0.73 12.83 -10.51
C LEU A 38 0.16 13.60 -11.71
N GLY A 39 -0.13 14.90 -11.55
CA GLY A 39 -0.79 15.73 -12.56
C GLY A 39 -2.31 15.52 -12.63
N LEU A 40 -2.91 14.79 -11.70
CA LEU A 40 -4.35 14.58 -11.61
C LEU A 40 -5.07 15.80 -11.03
N LYS A 41 -6.37 15.89 -11.32
CA LYS A 41 -7.27 16.75 -10.55
C LYS A 41 -7.39 16.22 -9.13
N LYS A 42 -7.72 17.12 -8.19
CA LYS A 42 -7.98 16.73 -6.79
C LYS A 42 -9.13 15.73 -6.67
N SER A 43 -10.19 15.84 -7.49
CA SER A 43 -11.28 14.86 -7.49
C SER A 43 -10.77 13.44 -7.72
N ASP A 44 -9.87 13.28 -8.69
CA ASP A 44 -9.44 11.98 -9.16
C ASP A 44 -8.41 11.37 -8.19
N ALA A 45 -7.47 12.19 -7.70
CA ALA A 45 -6.48 11.79 -6.69
C ALA A 45 -7.08 11.42 -5.32
N PHE A 46 -8.37 11.71 -5.09
CA PHE A 46 -9.12 11.39 -3.87
C PHE A 46 -10.27 10.41 -4.14
N SER A 47 -10.37 9.89 -5.37
CA SER A 47 -11.37 8.88 -5.74
C SER A 47 -10.81 7.46 -5.65
N HIS A 48 -11.64 6.47 -5.98
CA HIS A 48 -11.33 5.05 -5.90
C HIS A 48 -10.17 4.61 -6.80
N ILE A 49 -9.82 5.38 -7.84
CA ILE A 49 -8.62 5.06 -8.65
C ILE A 49 -7.33 5.19 -7.82
N ALA A 50 -7.33 6.02 -6.78
CA ALA A 50 -6.14 6.29 -5.98
C ALA A 50 -5.91 5.28 -4.85
N TYR A 51 -6.97 4.62 -4.38
CA TYR A 51 -7.01 3.73 -3.21
C TYR A 51 -8.41 3.12 -3.05
N ASP A 52 -8.52 2.10 -2.20
CA ASP A 52 -9.80 1.47 -1.90
C ASP A 52 -10.49 2.22 -0.75
N ILE A 53 -11.51 3.03 -1.09
CA ILE A 53 -12.24 3.87 -0.14
C ILE A 53 -12.86 2.99 0.96
N GLY A 54 -12.55 3.29 2.22
CA GLY A 54 -13.06 2.58 3.40
C GLY A 54 -12.32 1.27 3.72
N ALA A 55 -11.47 0.73 2.83
CA ALA A 55 -10.80 -0.55 3.06
C ALA A 55 -9.84 -0.51 4.26
N LYS A 56 -9.14 0.61 4.46
CA LYS A 56 -8.27 0.83 5.62
C LYS A 56 -9.05 0.71 6.94
N ASP A 57 -10.15 1.45 7.06
CA ASP A 57 -10.93 1.52 8.29
C ASP A 57 -11.62 0.18 8.58
N PHE A 58 -12.16 -0.46 7.53
CA PHE A 58 -12.68 -1.82 7.62
C PHE A 58 -11.63 -2.81 8.10
N CYS A 59 -10.43 -2.78 7.51
CA CYS A 59 -9.33 -3.67 7.87
C CYS A 59 -8.92 -3.48 9.34
N ILE A 60 -8.81 -2.23 9.81
CA ILE A 60 -8.48 -1.91 11.20
C ILE A 60 -9.54 -2.44 12.16
N GLU A 61 -10.82 -2.14 11.93
CA GLU A 61 -11.90 -2.56 12.82
C GLU A 61 -12.08 -4.07 12.83
N LEU A 62 -12.06 -4.74 11.66
CA LEU A 62 -12.10 -6.19 11.58
C LEU A 62 -10.96 -6.83 12.41
N THR A 63 -9.74 -6.35 12.21
CA THR A 63 -8.54 -6.86 12.89
C THR A 63 -8.65 -6.68 14.41
N LYS A 64 -9.19 -5.55 14.85
CA LYS A 64 -9.47 -5.27 16.27
C LYS A 64 -10.51 -6.23 16.84
N HIS A 65 -11.63 -6.46 16.16
CA HIS A 65 -12.69 -7.37 16.61
C HIS A 65 -12.20 -8.81 16.83
N ILE A 66 -11.31 -9.29 15.96
CA ILE A 66 -10.76 -10.65 16.04
C ILE A 66 -9.44 -10.73 16.82
N ASN A 67 -8.93 -9.61 17.34
CA ASN A 67 -7.67 -9.48 18.10
C ASN A 67 -6.45 -10.04 17.33
N GLN A 68 -6.23 -9.54 16.12
CA GLN A 68 -5.13 -9.93 15.23
C GLN A 68 -4.25 -8.73 14.87
N SER A 69 -3.47 -8.81 13.78
CA SER A 69 -2.68 -7.70 13.26
C SER A 69 -3.04 -7.32 11.83
N CYS A 70 -2.81 -6.07 11.46
CA CYS A 70 -2.94 -5.62 10.08
C CYS A 70 -1.73 -4.82 9.61
N TYR A 71 -1.46 -4.90 8.31
CA TYR A 71 -0.40 -4.22 7.58
C TYR A 71 -1.02 -3.39 6.45
N LEU A 72 -0.81 -2.08 6.50
CA LEU A 72 -1.51 -1.10 5.67
C LEU A 72 -0.49 -0.33 4.83
N SER A 73 -0.71 -0.19 3.52
CA SER A 73 0.10 0.74 2.70
C SER A 73 -0.17 2.20 3.09
N ASN A 74 0.87 3.02 3.02
CA ASN A 74 0.79 4.47 3.26
C ASN A 74 0.97 5.31 1.99
N PHE A 75 0.79 4.72 0.81
CA PHE A 75 0.89 5.41 -0.47
C PHE A 75 -0.16 4.91 -1.46
N SER A 76 -0.52 5.80 -2.39
CA SER A 76 -1.46 5.50 -3.47
C SER A 76 -0.94 4.41 -4.40
N ARG A 77 -1.83 3.51 -4.79
CA ARG A 77 -1.58 2.53 -5.86
C ARG A 77 -1.21 3.17 -7.20
N LEU A 78 -1.62 4.41 -7.45
CA LEU A 78 -1.27 5.16 -8.66
C LEU A 78 0.20 5.60 -8.68
N LEU A 79 0.84 5.72 -7.51
CA LEU A 79 2.27 6.01 -7.46
C LEU A 79 3.07 4.82 -7.96
N ILE A 80 2.74 3.65 -7.41
CA ILE A 80 3.22 2.32 -7.78
C ILE A 80 2.32 1.31 -7.04
N ASP A 81 1.78 0.29 -7.71
CA ASP A 81 0.80 -0.62 -7.09
C ASP A 81 1.53 -1.72 -6.28
N PRO A 82 1.40 -1.78 -4.94
CA PRO A 82 2.06 -2.80 -4.14
C PRO A 82 1.49 -4.21 -4.36
N ASN A 83 0.28 -4.35 -4.91
CA ASN A 83 -0.38 -5.61 -5.24
C ASN A 83 -0.15 -6.05 -6.71
N ARG A 84 0.97 -5.61 -7.29
CA ARG A 84 1.43 -6.02 -8.62
C ARG A 84 2.89 -6.49 -8.56
N PRO A 85 3.27 -7.52 -9.35
CA PRO A 85 4.66 -7.95 -9.42
C PRO A 85 5.54 -6.88 -10.08
N GLU A 86 6.84 -6.88 -9.78
CA GLU A 86 7.79 -5.84 -10.22
C GLU A 86 7.91 -5.71 -11.75
N ASN A 87 7.58 -6.76 -12.50
CA ASN A 87 7.61 -6.81 -13.96
C ASN A 87 6.23 -6.55 -14.60
N SER A 88 5.19 -6.27 -13.79
CA SER A 88 3.86 -5.99 -14.33
C SER A 88 3.83 -4.70 -15.14
N LYS A 89 3.10 -4.74 -16.26
CA LYS A 89 2.73 -3.52 -17.01
C LYS A 89 1.79 -2.61 -16.21
N GLU A 90 1.05 -3.19 -15.26
CA GLU A 90 0.13 -2.47 -14.37
C GLU A 90 0.80 -1.95 -13.09
N LEU A 91 2.11 -2.16 -12.92
CA LEU A 91 2.82 -1.71 -11.72
C LEU A 91 2.76 -0.19 -11.54
N ILE A 92 2.79 0.55 -12.64
CA ILE A 92 2.62 2.01 -12.69
C ILE A 92 1.73 2.31 -13.90
N LEU A 93 0.42 2.44 -13.66
CA LEU A 93 -0.56 2.70 -14.72
C LEU A 93 -0.48 4.15 -15.20
N SER A 94 -0.52 4.36 -16.51
CA SER A 94 -0.71 5.68 -17.13
C SER A 94 -2.18 6.05 -17.30
N THR A 95 -3.11 5.10 -17.11
CA THR A 95 -4.56 5.34 -17.19
C THR A 95 -5.30 4.37 -16.26
N SER A 96 -6.32 4.87 -15.57
CA SER A 96 -7.23 4.09 -14.72
C SER A 96 -8.64 4.65 -14.87
N ASP A 97 -9.63 3.80 -15.12
CA ASP A 97 -11.03 4.20 -15.36
C ASP A 97 -11.21 5.36 -16.35
N ASN A 98 -10.50 5.28 -17.48
CA ASN A 98 -10.46 6.30 -18.53
C ASN A 98 -9.89 7.67 -18.09
N ILE A 99 -9.35 7.77 -16.87
CA ILE A 99 -8.63 8.94 -16.37
C ILE A 99 -7.14 8.72 -16.64
N LYS A 100 -6.56 9.61 -17.44
CA LYS A 100 -5.11 9.65 -17.66
C LYS A 100 -4.39 10.09 -16.39
N ILE A 101 -3.22 9.53 -16.15
CA ILE A 101 -2.34 9.87 -15.02
C ILE A 101 -1.08 10.50 -15.63
N PRO A 102 -1.05 11.83 -15.85
CA PRO A 102 -0.06 12.47 -16.72
C PRO A 102 1.40 12.18 -16.32
N ARG A 103 1.71 12.14 -15.02
CA ARG A 103 3.09 11.88 -14.55
C ARG A 103 3.47 10.39 -14.49
N ASN A 104 2.60 9.51 -14.98
CA ASN A 104 2.92 8.11 -15.22
C ASN A 104 3.06 7.81 -16.72
N GLU A 105 2.66 8.73 -17.60
CA GLU A 105 2.96 8.65 -19.03
C GLU A 105 4.48 8.75 -19.23
N GLU A 106 5.03 7.89 -20.10
CA GLU A 106 6.45 7.87 -20.47
C GLU A 106 7.43 7.92 -19.28
N ILE A 107 7.06 7.28 -18.17
CA ILE A 107 7.90 7.26 -16.97
C ILE A 107 9.28 6.66 -17.29
N GLY A 108 10.32 7.48 -17.19
CA GLY A 108 11.69 7.06 -17.45
C GLY A 108 12.18 5.99 -16.48
N PHE A 109 13.13 5.17 -16.92
CA PHE A 109 13.72 4.06 -16.14
C PHE A 109 14.22 4.48 -14.75
N LYS A 110 14.85 5.66 -14.65
CA LYS A 110 15.37 6.20 -13.38
C LYS A 110 14.24 6.39 -12.35
N GLU A 111 13.13 7.00 -12.77
CA GLU A 111 12.00 7.29 -11.89
C GLU A 111 11.24 6.01 -11.53
N ARG A 112 11.02 5.12 -12.51
CA ARG A 112 10.44 3.79 -12.26
C ARG A 112 11.23 3.02 -11.19
N ASN A 113 12.55 2.95 -11.33
CA ASN A 113 13.41 2.26 -10.36
C ASN A 113 13.43 2.94 -8.99
N TYR A 114 13.38 4.26 -8.96
CA TYR A 114 13.26 5.00 -7.72
C TYR A 114 11.98 4.62 -6.98
N ARG A 115 10.82 4.59 -7.66
CA ARG A 115 9.54 4.22 -7.04
C ARG A 115 9.54 2.77 -6.59
N LEU A 116 10.09 1.87 -7.41
CA LEU A 116 10.26 0.46 -7.10
C LEU A 116 11.04 0.27 -5.79
N LYS A 117 12.24 0.86 -5.68
CA LYS A 117 13.09 0.72 -4.49
C LYS A 117 12.49 1.40 -3.25
N THR A 118 11.96 2.61 -3.43
CA THR A 118 11.56 3.47 -2.31
C THR A 118 10.23 3.05 -1.70
N PHE A 119 9.29 2.56 -2.51
CA PHE A 119 7.93 2.22 -2.08
C PHE A 119 7.69 0.73 -2.13
N HIS A 120 7.72 0.12 -3.33
CA HIS A 120 7.29 -1.27 -3.53
C HIS A 120 8.20 -2.30 -2.83
N GLN A 121 9.50 -2.30 -3.11
CA GLN A 121 10.45 -3.22 -2.50
C GLN A 121 10.57 -2.98 -1.00
N LYS A 122 10.55 -1.72 -0.56
CA LYS A 122 10.57 -1.38 0.87
C LYS A 122 9.30 -1.88 1.58
N TYR A 123 8.12 -1.76 0.97
CA TYR A 123 6.86 -2.29 1.49
C TYR A 123 6.92 -3.81 1.64
N HIS A 124 7.33 -4.53 0.59
CA HIS A 124 7.40 -6.00 0.60
C HIS A 124 8.49 -6.56 1.52
N PHE A 125 9.65 -5.90 1.60
CA PHE A 125 10.72 -6.27 2.52
C PHE A 125 10.24 -6.23 3.98
N ASN A 126 9.55 -5.16 4.38
CA ASN A 126 9.04 -5.02 5.73
C ASN A 126 7.84 -5.94 6.01
N LEU A 127 6.97 -6.18 5.02
CA LEU A 127 5.91 -7.17 5.14
C LEU A 127 6.49 -8.58 5.38
N LYS A 128 7.51 -8.97 4.62
CA LYS A 128 8.22 -10.25 4.81
C LYS A 128 8.85 -10.34 6.20
N LYS A 129 9.49 -9.26 6.67
CA LYS A 129 10.06 -9.20 8.02
C LYS A 129 8.97 -9.40 9.08
N PHE A 130 7.85 -8.69 8.95
CA PHE A 130 6.73 -8.79 9.87
C PHE A 130 6.11 -10.20 9.90
N ILE A 131 5.88 -10.82 8.74
CA ILE A 131 5.40 -12.21 8.64
C ILE A 131 6.36 -13.17 9.35
N ASN A 132 7.68 -13.01 9.17
CA ASN A 132 8.67 -13.86 9.80
C ASN A 132 8.71 -13.68 11.33
N GLU A 133 8.55 -12.46 11.84
CA GLU A 133 8.45 -12.20 13.27
C GLU A 133 7.23 -12.88 13.90
N LYS A 134 6.10 -12.92 13.17
CA LYS A 134 4.89 -13.60 13.63
C LYS A 134 4.98 -15.12 13.57
N LYS A 135 5.66 -15.68 12.57
CA LYS A 135 5.93 -17.13 12.50
C LYS A 135 6.79 -17.63 13.66
N LYS A 136 7.78 -16.85 14.10
CA LYS A 136 8.66 -17.24 15.23
C LYS A 136 7.97 -17.24 16.60
N LYS A 137 6.80 -16.59 16.71
CA LYS A 137 6.03 -16.47 17.97
C LYS A 137 4.98 -17.57 18.15
N ILE A 138 4.79 -18.44 17.14
CA ILE A 138 3.92 -19.62 17.19
C ILE A 138 4.77 -20.81 17.61
#